data_AF-A0A3P9HLX3-F1
#
_entry.id   AF-A0A3P9HLX3-F1
#
_cell.length_a   1.000
_cell.length_b   1.000
_cell.length_c   1.000
_cell.angle_alpha   90.00
_cell.angle_beta   90.00
_cell.angle_gamma   90.00
#
_symmetry.space_group_name_H-M   'P 1'
#
loop_
_entity.id
_entity.type
_entity.pdbx_description
1 polymer ?
#
loop_
_entity_poly.entity_id
_entity_poly.type
_entity_poly.pdbx_seq_one_letter_code
_entity_poly.pdbx_strand_id
1 'polypeptide(L)'
;FSKKQMLEVSSDPRSFECFPFDEVTVFAGSSARDVSHARRLWSSVSLPPPLELRPAGADVRQRLPVFRPRSSGPAERPQSRRRQEERRRCEEEVAVRRSQVLDLLRRQRELQLCRERRSTRGGADSMEKEEEEEKNEEKELWRR
;
A
#
# COMPACT_ATOMS: atom_id res chain seq x y z
N PHE A 1 -43.80 19.83 40.82
CA PHE A 1 -42.35 19.51 40.89
C PHE A 1 -41.93 18.89 39.56
N SER A 2 -41.38 19.70 38.64
CA SER A 2 -40.84 19.20 37.36
C SER A 2 -39.32 19.11 37.47
N LYS A 3 -38.76 17.91 37.38
CA LYS A 3 -37.33 17.73 37.04
C LYS A 3 -37.21 16.68 35.94
N LYS A 4 -36.40 17.08 34.97
CA LYS A 4 -36.20 16.54 33.63
C LYS A 4 -35.54 15.17 33.73
N GLN A 5 -36.00 14.21 32.91
CA GLN A 5 -35.22 13.01 32.64
C GLN A 5 -33.99 13.41 31.82
N MET A 6 -32.80 13.10 32.34
CA MET A 6 -31.58 13.04 31.55
C MET A 6 -31.65 11.77 30.71
N LEU A 7 -31.77 11.92 29.39
CA LEU A 7 -31.32 10.89 28.47
C LEU A 7 -29.79 10.90 28.53
N GLU A 8 -29.19 9.86 29.11
CA GLU A 8 -27.80 9.53 28.82
C GLU A 8 -27.72 9.10 27.36
N VAL A 9 -26.99 9.87 26.56
CA VAL A 9 -26.54 9.44 25.24
C VAL A 9 -25.36 8.51 25.48
N SER A 10 -25.62 7.21 25.42
CA SER A 10 -24.60 6.17 25.43
C SER A 10 -23.70 6.35 24.21
N SER A 11 -22.48 6.85 24.44
CA SER A 11 -21.40 6.89 23.44
C SER A 11 -20.67 5.56 23.48
N ASP A 12 -21.23 4.54 22.83
CA ASP A 12 -20.58 3.24 22.71
C ASP A 12 -19.90 3.13 21.31
N PRO A 13 -18.56 3.22 21.20
CA PRO A 13 -17.87 3.24 19.91
C PRO A 13 -17.67 1.85 19.27
N ARG A 14 -18.40 0.82 19.71
CA ARG A 14 -18.17 -0.58 19.29
C ARG A 14 -19.31 -1.25 18.53
N SER A 15 -20.32 -0.51 18.11
CA SER A 15 -21.37 -1.03 17.24
C SER A 15 -21.22 -0.52 15.81
N PHE A 16 -20.02 -0.66 15.22
CA PHE A 16 -19.87 -0.58 13.77
C PHE A 16 -20.14 -1.97 13.19
N GLU A 17 -21.42 -2.33 13.14
CA GLU A 17 -21.85 -3.42 12.27
C GLU A 17 -21.65 -2.96 10.82
N CYS A 18 -20.80 -3.68 10.11
CA CYS A 18 -20.44 -3.41 8.73
C CYS A 18 -21.60 -3.85 7.82
N PHE A 19 -22.53 -2.94 7.54
CA PHE A 19 -23.56 -3.16 6.53
C PHE A 19 -23.00 -2.92 5.13
N PRO A 20 -23.30 -3.80 4.15
CA PRO A 20 -22.85 -3.61 2.79
C PRO A 20 -23.76 -2.58 2.10
N PHE A 21 -23.13 -1.58 1.45
CA PHE A 21 -23.75 -0.48 0.69
C PHE A 21 -24.36 0.64 1.53
N ASP A 22 -23.49 1.44 2.15
CA ASP A 22 -23.42 2.90 1.93
C ASP A 22 -22.34 3.43 2.88
N GLU A 23 -21.08 3.33 2.44
CA GLU A 23 -19.93 3.84 3.19
C GLU A 23 -19.91 5.37 3.06
N VAL A 24 -20.74 6.05 3.87
CA VAL A 24 -20.86 7.50 3.84
C VAL A 24 -19.59 8.11 4.41
N THR A 25 -18.78 8.71 3.53
CA THR A 25 -17.63 9.51 3.97
C THR A 25 -18.13 10.85 4.51
N VAL A 26 -18.19 10.99 5.84
CA VAL A 26 -18.54 12.25 6.51
C VAL A 26 -17.26 13.05 6.78
N PHE A 27 -17.22 14.28 6.28
CA PHE A 27 -16.11 15.18 6.56
C PHE A 27 -16.35 15.93 7.88
N ALA A 28 -15.50 15.70 8.87
CA ALA A 28 -15.55 16.37 10.16
C ALA A 28 -14.57 17.55 10.21
N GLY A 29 -15.09 18.77 10.12
CA GLY A 29 -14.29 20.00 10.23
C GLY A 29 -15.15 21.25 10.06
N SER A 30 -15.01 22.22 10.97
CA SER A 30 -15.77 23.48 10.98
C SER A 30 -14.95 24.69 10.56
N SER A 31 -13.63 24.55 10.36
CA SER A 31 -12.80 25.65 9.89
C SER A 31 -13.08 25.97 8.42
N ALA A 32 -12.89 27.22 8.02
CA ALA A 32 -13.06 27.63 6.62
C ALA A 32 -12.14 26.85 5.66
N ARG A 33 -10.95 26.46 6.14
CA ARG A 33 -10.00 25.64 5.40
C ARG A 33 -10.57 24.25 5.13
N ASP A 34 -11.15 23.63 6.15
CA ASP A 34 -11.71 22.28 6.07
C ASP A 34 -12.88 22.24 5.09
N VAL A 35 -13.79 23.21 5.17
CA VAL A 35 -14.91 23.36 4.21
C VAL A 35 -14.40 23.53 2.78
N SER A 36 -13.34 24.31 2.57
CA SER A 36 -12.75 24.49 1.24
C SER A 36 -12.15 23.19 0.67
N HIS A 37 -11.52 22.38 1.52
CA HIS A 37 -10.94 21.10 1.13
C HIS A 37 -12.02 20.08 0.81
N ALA A 38 -13.06 19.97 1.64
CA ALA A 38 -14.19 19.08 1.39
C ALA A 38 -14.86 19.42 0.05
N ARG A 39 -15.11 20.71 -0.20
CA ARG A 39 -15.68 21.16 -1.48
C ARG A 39 -14.80 20.77 -2.67
N ARG A 40 -13.48 20.96 -2.57
CA ARG A 40 -12.54 20.58 -3.64
C ARG A 40 -12.53 19.08 -3.89
N LEU A 41 -12.51 18.28 -2.82
CA LEU A 41 -12.55 16.82 -2.91
C LEU A 41 -13.82 16.36 -3.62
N TRP A 42 -15.00 16.77 -3.14
CA TRP A 42 -16.28 16.38 -3.73
C TRP A 42 -16.46 16.88 -5.16
N SER A 43 -15.90 18.04 -5.49
CA SER A 43 -15.90 18.56 -6.87
C SER A 43 -15.01 17.75 -7.81
N SER A 44 -14.02 17.01 -7.28
CA SER A 44 -13.08 16.21 -8.07
C SER A 44 -13.61 14.80 -8.37
N VAL A 45 -14.46 14.24 -7.50
CA VAL A 45 -15.04 12.90 -7.65
C VAL A 45 -15.96 12.79 -8.86
N SER A 46 -16.61 13.88 -9.25
CA SER A 46 -17.47 13.93 -10.43
C SER A 46 -16.71 14.16 -11.74
N LEU A 47 -15.41 14.44 -11.68
CA LEU A 47 -14.60 14.65 -12.87
C LEU A 47 -14.18 13.29 -13.45
N PRO A 48 -14.17 13.14 -14.78
CA PRO A 48 -13.56 11.98 -15.39
C PRO A 48 -12.08 11.92 -14.97
N PRO A 49 -11.52 10.72 -14.75
CA PRO A 49 -10.09 10.60 -14.45
C PRO A 49 -9.29 11.28 -15.57
N PRO A 50 -8.26 12.08 -15.23
CA PRO A 50 -7.47 12.79 -16.21
C PRO A 50 -6.94 11.84 -17.29
N LEU A 51 -6.84 12.32 -18.52
CA LEU A 51 -6.47 11.51 -19.69
C LEU A 51 -5.11 10.83 -19.52
N GLU A 52 -4.22 11.42 -18.72
CA GLU A 52 -2.90 10.88 -18.36
C GLU A 52 -2.98 9.62 -17.49
N LEU A 53 -4.10 9.39 -16.79
CA LEU A 53 -4.38 8.17 -16.04
C LEU A 53 -5.19 7.15 -16.84
N ARG A 54 -5.63 7.49 -18.07
CA ARG A 54 -6.22 6.49 -18.95
C ARG A 54 -5.08 5.57 -19.41
N PRO A 55 -5.22 4.24 -19.23
CA PRO A 55 -4.28 3.32 -19.85
C PRO A 55 -4.20 3.67 -21.33
N ALA A 56 -2.99 3.87 -21.85
CA ALA A 56 -2.71 4.33 -23.22
C ALA A 56 -3.24 3.41 -24.35
N GLY A 57 -4.10 2.43 -24.02
CA GLY A 57 -4.77 1.53 -24.95
C GLY A 57 -6.31 1.63 -24.97
N ALA A 58 -6.94 2.51 -24.18
CA ALA A 58 -8.41 2.59 -24.12
C ALA A 58 -9.06 3.25 -25.36
N ASP A 59 -8.33 4.11 -26.07
CA ASP A 59 -8.75 4.71 -27.35
C ASP A 59 -7.88 4.23 -28.52
N VAL A 60 -7.42 2.99 -28.44
CA VAL A 60 -6.95 2.29 -29.63
C VAL A 60 -8.17 1.50 -30.09
N ARG A 61 -8.66 1.78 -31.30
CA ARG A 61 -9.51 0.85 -32.04
C ARG A 61 -8.70 -0.44 -32.26
N GLN A 62 -8.57 -1.24 -31.21
CA GLN A 62 -7.92 -2.54 -31.16
C GLN A 62 -8.83 -3.56 -31.83
N ARG A 63 -9.13 -3.34 -33.10
CA ARG A 63 -9.29 -4.46 -34.00
C ARG A 63 -7.88 -4.94 -34.30
N LEU A 64 -7.26 -5.64 -33.34
CA LEU A 64 -6.17 -6.53 -33.70
C LEU A 64 -6.72 -7.43 -34.81
N PRO A 65 -6.03 -7.58 -35.95
CA PRO A 65 -6.38 -8.60 -36.91
C PRO A 65 -6.49 -9.92 -36.14
N VAL A 66 -7.68 -10.51 -36.11
CA VAL A 66 -7.88 -11.82 -35.50
C VAL A 66 -7.01 -12.77 -36.30
N PHE A 67 -5.84 -13.10 -35.76
CA PHE A 67 -4.92 -14.04 -36.36
C PHE A 67 -5.67 -15.38 -36.39
N ARG A 68 -6.14 -15.78 -37.57
CA ARG A 68 -6.70 -17.12 -37.75
C ARG A 68 -5.51 -18.08 -37.68
N PRO A 69 -5.45 -19.02 -36.73
CA PRO A 69 -4.39 -19.99 -36.72
C PRO A 69 -4.57 -20.85 -37.98
N ARG A 70 -3.66 -20.72 -38.94
CA ARG A 70 -3.42 -21.84 -39.87
C ARG A 70 -2.91 -22.96 -39.01
N SER A 71 -3.65 -24.07 -38.98
CA SER A 71 -3.20 -25.34 -38.44
C SER A 71 -1.81 -25.65 -39.01
N SER A 72 -0.77 -25.35 -38.23
CA SER A 72 0.59 -25.80 -38.46
C SER A 72 0.89 -26.81 -37.38
N GLY A 73 1.25 -28.02 -37.80
CA GLY A 73 1.43 -29.20 -36.96
C GLY A 73 2.51 -29.09 -35.88
N PRO A 74 2.87 -30.23 -35.26
CA PRO A 74 3.63 -30.27 -34.01
C PRO A 74 5.10 -29.90 -34.24
N ALA A 75 5.46 -28.61 -34.10
CA ALA A 75 6.85 -28.15 -34.19
C ALA A 75 7.27 -27.12 -33.11
N GLU A 76 6.46 -26.87 -32.06
CA GLU A 76 6.72 -25.80 -31.05
C GLU A 76 7.35 -26.24 -29.71
N ARG A 77 8.00 -27.41 -29.64
CA ARG A 77 8.42 -27.98 -28.34
C ARG A 77 9.70 -27.41 -27.69
N PRO A 78 10.74 -26.92 -28.40
CA PRO A 78 11.97 -26.44 -27.74
C PRO A 78 11.91 -24.98 -27.27
N GLN A 79 11.28 -24.08 -28.03
CA GLN A 79 11.29 -22.64 -27.75
C GLN A 79 10.34 -22.25 -26.61
N SER A 80 9.22 -22.97 -26.46
CA SER A 80 8.28 -22.81 -25.36
C SER A 80 8.89 -23.18 -24.00
N ARG A 81 9.63 -24.30 -23.94
CA ARG A 81 10.38 -24.72 -22.74
C ARG A 81 11.42 -23.70 -22.31
N ARG A 82 12.21 -23.18 -23.26
CA ARG A 82 13.26 -22.18 -22.98
C ARG A 82 12.68 -20.88 -22.42
N ARG A 83 11.57 -20.40 -22.99
CA ARG A 83 10.84 -19.21 -22.48
C ARG A 83 10.29 -19.43 -21.07
N GLN A 84 9.84 -20.65 -20.75
CA GLN A 84 9.33 -20.97 -19.42
C GLN A 84 10.45 -21.03 -18.38
N GLU A 85 11.61 -21.58 -18.74
CA GLU A 85 12.80 -21.58 -17.89
C GLU A 85 13.33 -20.15 -17.65
N GLU A 86 13.33 -19.28 -18.65
CA GLU A 86 13.68 -17.86 -18.51
C GLU A 86 12.70 -17.11 -17.61
N ARG A 87 11.39 -17.35 -17.77
CA ARG A 87 10.35 -16.79 -16.89
C ARG A 87 10.56 -17.20 -15.44
N ARG A 88 10.82 -18.49 -15.21
CA ARG A 88 11.07 -19.02 -13.87
C ARG A 88 12.31 -18.38 -13.23
N ARG A 89 13.41 -18.22 -13.98
CA ARG A 89 14.62 -17.54 -13.50
C ARG A 89 14.34 -16.09 -13.11
N CYS A 90 13.58 -15.37 -13.94
CA CYS A 90 13.18 -13.99 -13.65
C CYS A 90 12.30 -13.91 -12.40
N GLU A 91 11.34 -14.83 -12.24
CA GLU A 91 10.48 -14.91 -11.05
C GLU A 91 11.28 -15.21 -9.78
N GLU A 92 12.25 -16.13 -9.83
CA GLU A 92 13.14 -16.44 -8.71
C GLU A 92 13.99 -15.22 -8.31
N GLU A 93 14.56 -14.49 -9.27
CA GLU A 93 15.32 -13.26 -9.00
C GLU A 93 14.45 -12.16 -8.39
N VAL A 94 13.23 -11.96 -8.92
CA VAL A 94 12.27 -11.01 -8.37
C VAL A 94 11.81 -11.42 -6.97
N ALA A 95 11.63 -12.72 -6.71
CA ALA A 95 11.27 -13.22 -5.39
C ALA A 95 12.37 -12.93 -4.35
N VAL A 96 13.64 -13.10 -4.72
CA VAL A 96 14.79 -12.76 -3.86
C VAL A 96 14.85 -11.26 -3.59
N ARG A 97 14.66 -10.41 -4.61
CA ARG A 97 14.61 -8.95 -4.40
C ARG A 97 13.46 -8.55 -3.50
N ARG A 98 12.29 -9.17 -3.66
CA ARG A 98 11.12 -8.93 -2.82
C ARG A 98 11.36 -9.34 -1.37
N SER A 99 12.01 -10.49 -1.12
CA SER A 99 12.31 -10.91 0.24
C SER A 99 13.26 -9.93 0.94
N GLN A 100 14.29 -9.44 0.24
CA GLN A 100 15.21 -8.42 0.77
C GLN A 100 14.48 -7.13 1.18
N VAL A 101 13.55 -6.64 0.34
CA VAL A 101 12.74 -5.46 0.66
C VAL A 101 11.85 -5.72 1.88
N LEU A 102 11.20 -6.88 1.95
CA LEU A 102 10.34 -7.22 3.08
C LEU A 102 11.13 -7.33 4.39
N ASP A 103 12.34 -7.90 4.36
CA ASP A 103 13.22 -7.99 5.52
C ASP A 103 13.67 -6.61 5.99
N LEU A 104 14.02 -5.70 5.07
CA LEU A 104 14.35 -4.31 5.41
C LEU A 104 13.17 -3.60 6.09
N LEU A 105 11.98 -3.70 5.50
CA LEU A 105 10.77 -3.10 6.06
C LEU A 105 10.41 -3.68 7.43
N ARG A 106 10.61 -4.98 7.61
CA ARG A 106 10.43 -5.65 8.90
C ARG A 106 11.38 -5.09 9.96
N ARG A 107 12.67 -4.97 9.65
CA ARG A 107 13.67 -4.37 10.55
C ARG A 107 13.31 -2.93 10.90
N GLN A 108 12.94 -2.12 9.90
CA GLN A 108 12.51 -0.74 10.12
C GLN A 108 11.28 -0.67 11.05
N ARG A 109 10.33 -1.59 10.89
CA ARG A 109 9.16 -1.68 11.76
C ARG A 109 9.53 -2.07 13.19
N GLU A 110 10.41 -3.04 13.36
CA GLU A 110 10.90 -3.49 14.66
C GLU A 110 11.65 -2.34 15.38
N LEU A 111 12.53 -1.62 14.68
CA LEU A 111 13.21 -0.43 15.19
C LEU A 111 12.22 0.65 15.63
N GLN A 112 11.20 0.93 14.81
CA GLN A 112 10.17 1.90 15.15
C GLN A 112 9.41 1.48 16.43
N LEU A 113 9.01 0.21 16.53
CA LEU A 113 8.33 -0.32 17.73
C LEU A 113 9.23 -0.27 18.96
N CYS A 114 10.53 -0.58 18.83
CA CYS A 114 11.50 -0.46 19.91
C CYS A 114 11.66 1.00 20.35
N ARG A 115 11.72 1.95 19.42
CA ARG A 115 11.78 3.39 19.70
C ARG A 115 10.52 3.86 20.42
N GLU A 116 9.34 3.49 19.95
CA GLU A 116 8.05 3.81 20.57
C GLU A 116 7.98 3.24 22.00
N ARG A 117 8.30 1.95 22.18
CA ARG A 117 8.32 1.30 23.50
C ARG A 117 9.28 1.99 24.47
N ARG A 118 10.49 2.35 24.03
CA ARG A 118 11.47 3.08 24.85
C ARG A 118 11.03 4.51 25.17
N SER A 119 10.43 5.21 24.19
CA SER A 119 9.85 6.55 24.39
C SER A 119 8.71 6.54 25.42
N THR A 120 7.92 5.46 25.48
CA THR A 120 6.87 5.31 26.50
C THR A 120 7.40 4.89 27.88
N ARG A 121 8.63 4.38 27.96
CA ARG A 121 9.24 3.85 29.19
C ARG A 121 10.34 4.72 29.81
N GLY A 122 10.74 5.83 29.17
CA GLY A 122 11.65 6.82 29.78
C GLY A 122 13.06 6.31 30.11
N GLY A 123 13.61 5.34 29.38
CA GLY A 123 14.96 4.79 29.62
C GLY A 123 15.99 5.32 28.62
N ALA A 124 16.90 6.18 29.07
CA ALA A 124 17.93 6.85 28.26
C ALA A 124 19.23 6.03 28.05
N ASP A 125 19.37 4.86 28.66
CA ASP A 125 20.66 4.19 28.80
C ASP A 125 20.96 3.12 27.72
N SER A 126 20.02 2.86 26.80
CA SER A 126 20.14 1.81 25.77
C SER A 126 20.36 2.36 24.34
N MET A 127 20.56 3.68 24.21
CA MET A 127 20.60 4.37 22.92
C MET A 127 21.99 4.31 22.26
N GLU A 128 23.05 4.30 23.05
CA GLU A 128 24.42 4.43 22.52
C GLU A 128 24.96 3.13 21.91
N LYS A 129 24.51 1.97 22.42
CA LYS A 129 25.07 0.67 22.02
C LYS A 129 24.50 0.12 20.71
N GLU A 130 23.20 0.33 20.46
CA GLU A 130 22.55 -0.12 19.21
C GLU A 130 22.91 0.80 18.02
N GLU A 131 23.04 2.12 18.24
CA GLU A 131 23.48 3.04 17.17
C GLU A 131 24.95 2.82 16.78
N GLU A 132 25.82 2.41 17.73
CA GLU A 132 27.19 2.03 17.40
C GLU A 132 27.28 0.73 16.60
N GLU A 133 26.48 -0.29 16.92
CA GLU A 133 26.40 -1.53 16.14
C GLU A 133 25.90 -1.27 14.72
N GLU A 134 24.83 -0.47 14.55
CA GLU A 134 24.29 -0.13 13.23
C GLU A 134 25.29 0.66 12.39
N LYS A 135 26.01 1.63 13.00
CA LYS A 135 27.11 2.34 12.33
C LYS A 135 28.30 1.43 11.98
N ASN A 136 28.58 0.42 12.79
CA ASN A 136 29.68 -0.50 12.55
C ASN A 136 29.34 -1.48 11.42
N GLU A 137 28.11 -1.98 11.38
CA GLU A 137 27.58 -2.80 10.28
C GLU A 137 27.54 -2.02 8.96
N GLU A 138 27.12 -0.76 8.99
CA GLU A 138 27.14 0.12 7.81
C GLU A 138 28.58 0.34 7.30
N LYS A 139 29.54 0.62 8.19
CA LYS A 139 30.96 0.77 7.84
C LYS A 139 31.61 -0.51 7.30
N GLU A 140 31.20 -1.68 7.78
CA GLU A 140 31.62 -2.98 7.24
C GLU A 140 31.06 -3.22 5.84
N LEU A 141 29.81 -2.83 5.59
CA LEU A 141 29.15 -2.98 4.30
C LEU A 141 29.84 -2.18 3.18
N TRP A 142 30.34 -0.98 3.48
CA TRP A 142 31.07 -0.12 2.53
C TRP A 142 32.55 -0.47 2.39
N ARG A 143 33.08 -1.42 3.17
CA ARG A 143 34.47 -1.87 3.11
C ARG A 143 34.71 -3.06 2.16
N ARG A 144 33.65 -3.71 1.69
CA ARG A 144 33.66 -4.79 0.69
C ARG A 144 33.42 -4.24 -0.71
#